data_AF-A0A958EKI1-F1
#
_entry.id   AF-A0A958EKI1-F1
#
_cell.length_a   1.000
_cell.length_b   1.000
_cell.length_c   1.000
_cell.angle_alpha   90.00
_cell.angle_beta   90.00
_cell.angle_gamma   90.00
#
_symmetry.space_group_name_H-M   'P 1'
#
loop_
_entity.id
_entity.type
_entity.pdbx_description
1 polymer ?
#
loop_
_entity_poly.entity_id
_entity_poly.type
_entity_poly.pdbx_seq_one_letter_code
_entity_poly.pdbx_strand_id
1 'polypeptide(L)' 'GFEPLHLSPERYGQIEKVYIECLQDRAVTLPLQRRMQSDSPCAKVISLDSSHSPFFSMPERLADELMRL' A
#
# COMPACT_ATOMS: atom_id res chain seq x y z
N GLY A 1 5.92 -4.92 -26.57
CA GLY A 1 5.21 -6.08 -25.98
C GLY A 1 5.43 -6.04 -24.50
N PHE A 2 4.43 -6.42 -23.70
CA PHE A 2 4.61 -6.59 -22.26
C PHE A 2 4.81 -8.07 -21.98
N GLU A 3 5.76 -8.40 -21.11
CA GLU A 3 5.95 -9.76 -20.61
C GLU A 3 4.85 -10.09 -19.59
N PRO A 4 4.14 -11.23 -19.71
CA PRO A 4 3.15 -11.63 -18.72
C PRO A 4 3.75 -11.82 -17.32
N LEU A 5 3.03 -11.36 -16.30
CA LEU A 5 3.45 -11.51 -14.91
C LEU A 5 3.10 -12.92 -14.41
N HIS A 6 4.11 -13.67 -13.95
CA HIS A 6 3.94 -14.99 -13.35
C HIS A 6 4.17 -14.93 -11.83
N LEU A 7 3.10 -14.96 -11.05
CA LEU A 7 3.14 -14.99 -9.58
C LEU A 7 2.77 -16.38 -9.07
N SER A 8 3.37 -16.79 -7.94
CA SER A 8 3.01 -18.04 -7.27
C SER A 8 2.76 -17.81 -5.77
N PRO A 9 1.85 -18.58 -5.14
CA PRO A 9 1.63 -18.52 -3.70
C PRO A 9 2.90 -18.79 -2.89
N GLU A 10 3.74 -19.73 -3.34
CA GLU A 10 4.94 -20.19 -2.63
C GLU A 10 6.08 -19.16 -2.65
N ARG A 11 6.01 -18.16 -3.55
CA ARG A 11 7.04 -17.12 -3.68
C ARG A 11 6.50 -15.73 -3.37
N TYR A 12 5.50 -15.29 -4.13
CA TYR A 12 4.91 -13.96 -3.98
C TYR A 12 3.89 -13.93 -2.83
N GLY A 13 3.12 -15.00 -2.66
CA GLY A 13 2.08 -15.08 -1.63
C GLY A 13 2.59 -15.34 -0.22
N GLN A 14 3.84 -15.77 -0.04
CA GLN A 14 4.38 -16.16 1.27
C GLN A 14 4.71 -14.97 2.19
N ILE A 15 4.92 -13.79 1.62
CA ILE A 15 5.31 -12.59 2.39
C ILE A 15 4.04 -11.87 2.82
N GLU A 16 3.92 -11.60 4.12
CA GLU A 16 2.85 -10.79 4.66
C GLU A 16 2.92 -9.36 4.11
N LYS A 17 1.78 -8.83 3.67
CA LYS A 17 1.68 -7.50 3.04
C LYS A 17 0.84 -6.58 3.90
N VAL A 18 1.32 -5.35 4.06
CA VAL A 18 0.58 -4.25 4.69
C VAL A 18 0.41 -3.14 3.65
N TYR A 19 -0.77 -2.53 3.62
CA TYR A 19 -1.07 -1.39 2.76
C TYR A 19 -1.19 -0.12 3.61
N ILE A 20 -0.53 0.97 3.21
CA ILE A 20 -0.73 2.30 3.81
C ILE A 20 -1.50 3.16 2.81
N GLU A 21 -2.75 3.45 3.12
CA GLU A 21 -3.59 4.36 2.32
C GLU A 21 -3.19 5.81 2.58
N CYS A 22 -3.13 6.59 1.50
CA CYS A 22 -2.95 8.04 1.55
C CYS A 22 -4.28 8.70 1.14
N LEU A 23 -5.04 9.21 2.11
CA LEU A 23 -6.43 9.63 1.89
C LEU A 23 -6.56 10.88 0.99
N GLN A 24 -5.52 11.71 0.91
CA GLN A 24 -5.48 12.92 0.08
C GLN A 24 -4.67 12.73 -1.21
N ASP A 25 -4.38 11.48 -1.58
CA ASP A 25 -3.63 11.16 -2.79
C ASP A 25 -4.45 11.45 -4.06
N ARG A 26 -3.84 12.20 -4.97
CA ARG A 26 -4.40 12.54 -6.29
C ARG A 26 -3.68 11.85 -7.45
N ALA A 27 -2.52 11.23 -7.20
CA ALA A 27 -1.78 10.45 -8.19
C ALA A 27 -2.29 9.00 -8.21
N VAL A 28 -2.41 8.39 -7.03
CA VAL A 28 -3.05 7.08 -6.86
C VAL A 28 -4.27 7.30 -5.97
N THR A 29 -5.41 7.64 -6.59
CA THR A 29 -6.61 8.02 -5.85
C THR A 29 -7.08 6.90 -4.90
N LEU A 30 -7.75 7.25 -3.81
CA LEU A 30 -8.24 6.27 -2.83
C LEU A 30 -9.06 5.11 -3.46
N PRO A 31 -9.95 5.34 -4.45
CA PRO A 31 -10.61 4.24 -5.16
C PRO A 31 -9.63 3.30 -5.88
N LEU A 32 -8.57 3.85 -6.50
CA LEU A 32 -7.54 3.06 -7.15
C LEU A 32 -6.70 2.27 -6.13
N GLN A 33 -6.33 2.88 -5.00
CA GLN A 33 -5.66 2.18 -3.90
C GLN A 33 -6.46 0.97 -3.43
N ARG A 34 -7.77 1.15 -3.21
CA ARG A 34 -8.67 0.05 -2.81
C ARG A 34 -8.85 -1.01 -3.88
N ARG A 35 -8.82 -0.62 -5.16
CA ARG A 35 -8.77 -1.60 -6.26
C ARG A 35 -7.49 -2.43 -6.20
N MET A 36 -6.34 -1.81 -5.99
CA MET A 36 -5.07 -2.52 -5.83
C MET A 36 -5.08 -3.48 -4.63
N GLN A 37 -5.70 -3.10 -3.51
CA GLN A 37 -5.90 -3.98 -2.35
C GLN A 37 -6.80 -5.18 -2.68
N SER A 38 -7.84 -5.00 -3.51
CA SER A 38 -8.68 -6.10 -3.98
C SER A 38 -7.93 -7.04 -4.93
N ASP A 39 -7.08 -6.49 -5.80
CA ASP A 39 -6.30 -7.27 -6.77
C ASP A 39 -5.09 -7.97 -6.10
N SER A 40 -4.56 -7.40 -5.00
CA SER A 40 -3.51 -7.98 -4.17
C SER A 40 -3.81 -7.79 -2.68
N PRO A 41 -4.57 -8.72 -2.06
CA PRO A 41 -4.95 -8.63 -0.66
C PRO A 41 -3.77 -8.48 0.28
N CYS A 42 -3.96 -7.63 1.30
CA CYS A 42 -2.99 -7.34 2.36
C CYS A 42 -3.57 -7.79 3.71
N ALA A 43 -2.72 -8.24 4.62
CA ALA A 43 -3.11 -8.67 5.96
C ALA A 43 -3.59 -7.50 6.83
N LYS A 44 -3.06 -6.31 6.59
CA LYS A 44 -3.41 -5.08 7.30
C LYS A 44 -3.48 -3.89 6.35
N VAL A 45 -4.41 -2.98 6.64
CA VAL A 45 -4.55 -1.68 5.97
C VAL A 45 -4.50 -0.59 7.03
N ILE A 46 -3.67 0.42 6.82
CA ILE A 46 -3.50 1.59 7.69
C ILE A 46 -3.80 2.83 6.85
N SER A 47 -4.66 3.73 7.32
CA SER A 47 -5.00 4.94 6.55
C SER A 47 -4.41 6.19 7.19
N LEU A 48 -3.66 6.95 6.39
CA LEU A 48 -3.07 8.23 6.75
C LEU A 48 -3.75 9.36 6.00
N ASP A 49 -4.02 10.47 6.69
CA ASP A 49 -4.53 11.70 6.06
C ASP A 49 -3.40 12.48 5.37
N SER A 50 -2.65 11.78 4.53
CA SER A 50 -1.46 12.26 3.85
C SER A 50 -1.71 12.47 2.36
N SER A 51 -0.85 13.28 1.73
CA SER A 51 -0.74 13.30 0.27
C SER A 51 -0.03 12.04 -0.24
N HIS A 52 0.16 11.94 -1.57
CA HIS A 52 0.76 10.78 -2.23
C HIS A 52 2.09 10.29 -1.62
N SER A 53 2.90 11.23 -1.10
CA SER A 53 4.17 10.93 -0.45
C SER A 53 4.04 11.14 1.06
N PRO A 54 3.63 10.12 1.85
CA PRO A 54 3.48 10.25 3.31
C PRO A 54 4.82 10.52 4.00
N PHE A 55 5.93 10.06 3.42
CA PHE A 55 7.27 10.36 3.92
C PHE A 55 7.68 11.84 3.77
N PHE A 56 6.96 12.61 2.96
CA PHE A 56 7.10 14.07 2.89
C PHE A 56 5.99 14.80 3.65
N SER A 57 4.74 14.37 3.52
CA SER A 57 3.58 15.09 4.07
C SER A 57 3.24 14.72 5.52
N MET A 58 3.61 13.53 5.98
CA MET A 58 3.38 13.03 7.34
C MET A 58 4.51 12.09 7.83
N PRO A 59 5.79 12.54 7.81
CA PRO A 59 6.93 11.66 8.09
C PRO A 59 6.89 11.01 9.48
N GLU A 60 6.55 11.78 10.53
CA GLU A 60 6.50 11.27 11.91
C GLU A 60 5.42 10.21 12.07
N ARG A 61 4.19 10.50 11.62
CA ARG A 61 3.09 9.53 11.68
C ARG A 61 3.37 8.28 10.86
N LEU A 62 3.99 8.42 9.69
CA LEU A 62 4.41 7.26 8.90
C LEU A 62 5.42 6.41 9.67
N ALA A 63 6.44 7.02 10.27
CA ALA A 63 7.44 6.31 11.06
C ALA A 63 6.81 5.58 12.25
N ASP A 64 5.90 6.22 12.98
CA ASP A 64 5.19 5.62 14.11
C ASP A 64 4.39 4.38 13.69
N GLU A 65 3.67 4.44 12.56
CA GLU A 65 2.91 3.29 12.08
C GLU A 65 3.83 2.15 11.60
N LEU A 66 4.97 2.46 10.99
CA LEU A 66 5.96 1.47 10.59
C LEU A 66 6.61 0.77 11.79
N MET A 67 6.88 1.50 12.88
CA MET A 67 7.46 0.94 14.10
C MET A 67 6.50 0.04 14.89
N ARG A 68 5.21 0.06 14.55
CA ARG A 68 4.14 -0.76 15.15
C ARG A 68 3.80 -2.02 14.35
N LEU A 69 4.44 -2.21 13.20
CA LEU A 69 4.34 -3.44 12.40
C LEU A 69 5.26 -4.51 12.99
#